data_AF-A0A7D5M1L0-F1
#
_entry.id   AF-A0A7D5M1L0-F1
#
_cell.length_a   1.000
_cell.length_b   1.000
_cell.length_c   1.000
_cell.angle_alpha   90.00
_cell.angle_beta   90.00
_cell.angle_gamma   90.00
#
_symmetry.space_group_name_H-M   'P 1'
#
loop_
_entity.id
_entity.type
_entity.pdbx_description
1 polymer ?
#
loop_
_entity_poly.entity_id
_entity_poly.type
_entity_poly.pdbx_seq_one_letter_code
_entity_poly.pdbx_strand_id
1 'polypeptide(L)'
;MPVDLPLHLKDKIFEIKYDPDKTISKIISYFPFDELEKQEIVSILDDVAFDGFRSIFSNTVSDEKWNSTKDQIKKKFNDELFDIDHL
;
A
#
# COMPACT_ATOMS: atom_id res chain seq x y z
N MET A 1 18.46 -10.14 -17.33
CA MET A 1 18.38 -11.35 -16.48
C MET A 1 17.36 -11.05 -15.38
N PRO A 2 16.63 -12.03 -14.83
CA PRO A 2 15.74 -11.76 -13.71
C PRO A 2 16.56 -11.20 -12.54
N VAL A 3 16.10 -10.11 -11.94
CA VAL A 3 16.76 -9.48 -10.80
C VAL A 3 16.61 -10.41 -9.60
N ASP A 4 17.74 -10.81 -9.02
CA ASP A 4 17.72 -11.75 -7.91
C ASP A 4 17.50 -11.01 -6.59
N LEU A 5 16.23 -10.73 -6.31
CA LEU A 5 15.84 -10.07 -5.07
C LEU A 5 15.95 -11.05 -3.88
N PRO A 6 16.37 -10.56 -2.70
CA PRO A 6 16.31 -11.30 -1.44
C PRO A 6 14.92 -11.87 -1.16
N LEU A 7 14.88 -13.01 -0.45
CA LEU A 7 13.63 -13.71 -0.15
C LEU A 7 12.63 -12.84 0.63
N HIS A 8 13.12 -12.04 1.60
CA HIS A 8 12.26 -11.16 2.41
C HIS A 8 11.55 -10.09 1.58
N LEU A 9 12.14 -9.66 0.46
CA LEU A 9 11.51 -8.74 -0.48
C LEU A 9 10.58 -9.49 -1.44
N LYS A 10 10.98 -10.67 -1.95
CA LYS A 10 10.17 -11.49 -2.86
C LYS A 10 8.83 -11.88 -2.23
N ASP A 11 8.80 -12.23 -0.95
CA ASP A 11 7.57 -12.61 -0.23
C ASP A 11 6.54 -11.47 -0.16
N LYS A 12 7.00 -10.21 -0.26
CA LYS A 12 6.13 -9.02 -0.28
C LYS A 12 5.68 -8.61 -1.68
N ILE A 13 6.33 -9.11 -2.73
CA ILE A 13 6.08 -8.74 -4.12
C ILE A 13 4.93 -9.59 -4.67
N PHE A 14 3.93 -8.92 -5.23
CA PHE A 14 2.87 -9.55 -5.98
C PHE A 14 3.26 -9.72 -7.45
N GLU A 15 3.78 -8.64 -8.08
CA GLU A 15 4.13 -8.63 -9.49
C GLU A 15 5.26 -7.64 -9.78
N ILE A 16 6.15 -7.99 -10.72
CA ILE A 16 7.15 -7.08 -11.29
C ILE A 16 6.84 -6.89 -12.77
N LYS A 17 6.74 -5.63 -13.21
CA LYS A 17 6.54 -5.27 -14.62
C LYS A 17 7.83 -4.80 -15.22
N TYR A 18 8.09 -5.26 -16.44
CA TYR A 18 9.28 -4.95 -17.20
C TYR A 18 8.94 -4.11 -18.42
N ASP A 19 9.81 -3.17 -18.76
CA ASP A 19 9.77 -2.46 -20.03
C ASP A 19 10.29 -3.35 -21.17
N PRO A 20 10.06 -2.98 -22.44
CA PRO A 20 10.56 -3.73 -23.60
C PRO A 20 12.08 -3.97 -23.58
N ASP A 21 12.82 -3.06 -22.93
CA ASP A 21 14.27 -3.12 -22.74
C ASP A 21 14.70 -4.05 -21.59
N LYS A 22 13.75 -4.79 -21.00
CA LYS A 22 13.94 -5.71 -19.87
C LYS A 22 14.37 -5.04 -18.57
N THR A 23 14.27 -3.71 -18.47
CA THR A 23 14.39 -2.95 -17.23
C THR A 23 13.12 -3.08 -16.41
N ILE A 24 13.22 -2.93 -15.08
CA ILE A 24 12.03 -2.94 -14.23
C ILE A 24 11.33 -1.58 -14.37
N SER A 25 10.06 -1.63 -14.79
CA SER A 25 9.20 -0.46 -14.89
C SER A 25 8.49 -0.21 -13.56
N LYS A 26 7.94 -1.26 -12.96
CA LYS A 26 7.13 -1.17 -11.73
C LYS A 26 7.27 -2.41 -10.87
N ILE A 27 7.26 -2.21 -9.55
CA ILE A 27 7.19 -3.27 -8.55
C ILE A 27 5.88 -3.10 -7.80
N ILE A 28 5.02 -4.11 -7.88
CA ILE A 28 3.72 -4.16 -7.22
C ILE A 28 3.84 -5.11 -6.03
N SER A 29 3.68 -4.58 -4.82
CA SER A 29 3.73 -5.33 -3.57
C SER A 29 2.35 -5.45 -2.92
N TYR A 30 2.18 -6.42 -2.01
CA TYR A 30 0.96 -6.50 -1.21
C TYR A 30 0.83 -5.29 -0.28
N PHE A 31 1.91 -4.94 0.41
CA PHE A 31 1.99 -3.82 1.36
C PHE A 31 3.04 -2.79 0.91
N PRO A 32 2.95 -1.52 1.33
CA PRO A 32 3.98 -0.53 1.01
C PRO A 32 5.35 -0.98 1.53
N PHE A 33 6.40 -0.79 0.73
CA PHE A 33 7.78 -0.98 1.19
C PHE A 33 8.19 0.15 2.11
N ASP A 34 8.97 -0.18 3.13
CA ASP A 34 9.62 0.81 3.99
C ASP A 34 10.79 1.47 3.25
N GLU A 35 11.27 2.61 3.76
CA GLU A 35 12.32 3.39 3.11
C GLU A 35 13.64 2.59 2.93
N LEU A 36 13.98 1.75 3.92
CA LEU A 36 15.15 0.87 3.86
C LEU A 36 15.00 -0.21 2.77
N GLU A 37 13.81 -0.78 2.63
CA GLU A 37 13.52 -1.80 1.62
C GLU A 37 13.56 -1.20 0.21
N LYS A 38 13.04 0.02 0.05
CA LYS A 38 13.16 0.76 -1.21
C LYS A 38 14.61 1.03 -1.57
N GLN A 39 15.43 1.47 -0.60
CA GLN A 39 16.87 1.70 -0.82
C GLN A 39 17.62 0.41 -1.19
N GLU A 40 17.28 -0.71 -0.54
CA GLU A 40 17.85 -2.01 -0.86
C GLU A 40 17.49 -2.42 -2.30
N ILE A 41 16.22 -2.30 -2.68
CA ILE A 41 15.75 -2.59 -4.04
C ILE A 41 16.45 -1.69 -5.06
N VAL A 42 16.49 -0.38 -4.84
CA VAL A 42 17.16 0.59 -5.70
C VAL A 42 18.65 0.23 -5.88
N SER A 43 19.32 -0.17 -4.80
CA SER A 43 20.73 -0.58 -4.85
C SER A 43 20.94 -1.88 -5.65
N ILE A 44 19.99 -2.82 -5.57
CA ILE A 44 20.05 -4.08 -6.35
C ILE A 44 19.78 -3.82 -7.84
N LEU A 45 18.92 -2.84 -8.14
CA LEU A 45 18.59 -2.46 -9.51
C LEU A 45 19.66 -1.60 -10.19
N ASP A 46 20.60 -1.05 -9.41
CA ASP A 46 21.58 -0.07 -9.88
C ASP A 46 20.92 1.14 -10.56
N ASP A 47 19.68 1.46 -10.14
CA ASP A 47 18.88 2.56 -10.66
C ASP A 47 18.45 3.48 -9.51
N VAL A 48 19.31 4.45 -9.22
CA VAL A 48 19.16 5.42 -8.13
C VAL A 48 17.90 6.28 -8.27
N ALA A 49 17.31 6.36 -9.47
CA ALA A 49 16.12 7.16 -9.75
C ALA A 49 14.83 6.32 -9.80
N PHE A 50 14.90 5.01 -9.54
CA PHE A 50 13.72 4.15 -9.60
C PHE A 50 12.68 4.52 -8.53
N ASP A 51 11.49 4.95 -8.97
CA ASP A 51 10.36 5.35 -8.13
C ASP A 51 9.09 4.49 -8.37
N GLY A 52 9.22 3.42 -9.16
CA GLY A 52 8.12 2.57 -9.62
C GLY A 52 7.47 1.67 -8.57
N PHE A 53 7.49 2.04 -7.29
CA PHE A 53 6.91 1.28 -6.19
C PHE A 53 5.40 1.50 -6.09
N ARG A 54 4.63 0.42 -6.12
CA ARG A 54 3.17 0.42 -5.90
C ARG A 54 2.78 -0.67 -4.91
N SER A 55 1.80 -0.39 -4.07
CA SER A 55 1.21 -1.39 -3.17
C SER A 55 -0.27 -1.61 -3.45
N ILE A 56 -0.73 -2.86 -3.31
CA ILE A 56 -2.14 -3.25 -3.46
C ILE A 56 -2.94 -2.74 -2.26
N PHE A 57 -2.40 -2.93 -1.05
CA PHE A 57 -2.93 -2.36 0.16
C PHE A 57 -2.15 -1.09 0.51
N SER A 58 -2.86 0.00 0.81
CA SER A 58 -2.26 1.14 1.49
C SER A 58 -2.50 0.96 2.99
N ASN A 59 -1.43 1.10 3.78
CA ASN A 59 -1.52 1.02 5.24
C ASN A 59 -2.13 2.29 5.86
N THR A 60 -2.64 3.18 5.02
CA THR A 60 -3.19 4.49 5.37
C THR A 60 -4.68 4.48 5.09
N VAL A 61 -5.48 4.29 6.15
CA VAL A 61 -6.82 4.89 6.16
C VAL A 61 -6.58 6.39 6.10
N SER A 62 -6.90 7.03 4.96
CA SER A 62 -6.76 8.47 4.85
C SER A 62 -7.57 9.15 5.96
N ASP A 63 -7.10 10.31 6.45
CA ASP A 63 -7.83 11.09 7.45
C ASP A 63 -9.28 11.36 7.02
N GLU A 64 -9.49 11.49 5.71
CA GLU A 64 -10.82 11.64 5.10
C GLU A 64 -11.70 10.38 5.28
N LYS A 65 -11.14 9.19 5.04
CA LYS A 65 -11.84 7.91 5.23
C LYS A 65 -12.07 7.63 6.71
N TRP A 66 -11.13 8.04 7.57
CA TRP A 66 -11.27 7.99 9.02
C TRP A 66 -12.37 8.94 9.54
N ASN A 67 -12.37 10.19 9.09
CA ASN A 67 -13.38 11.19 9.47
C ASN A 67 -14.78 10.77 9.02
N SER A 68 -14.92 10.28 7.78
CA SER A 68 -16.19 9.75 7.29
C SER A 68 -16.67 8.56 8.12
N THR A 69 -15.77 7.64 8.49
CA THR A 69 -16.10 6.50 9.34
C THR A 69 -16.51 6.95 10.75
N LYS A 70 -15.81 7.94 11.32
CA LYS A 70 -16.12 8.50 12.63
C LYS A 70 -17.50 9.17 12.66
N ASP A 71 -17.85 9.90 11.62
CA ASP A 71 -19.16 10.55 11.53
C ASP A 71 -20.29 9.53 11.33
N GLN A 72 -20.06 8.46 10.56
CA GLN A 72 -21.00 7.36 10.43
C GLN A 72 -21.21 6.61 11.76
N ILE A 73 -20.14 6.37 12.52
CA ILE A 73 -20.23 5.75 13.85
C ILE A 73 -21.01 6.65 14.81
N LYS A 74 -20.70 7.94 14.87
CA LYS A 74 -21.44 8.90 15.71
C LYS A 74 -22.91 8.98 15.34
N LYS A 75 -23.21 9.02 14.04
CA LYS A 75 -24.58 9.06 13.54
C LYS A 75 -25.34 7.81 13.96
N LYS A 76 -24.76 6.63 13.72
CA LYS A 76 -25.36 5.35 14.11
C LYS A 76 -25.55 5.24 15.63
N PHE A 77 -24.59 5.73 16.42
CA PHE A 77 -24.69 5.74 17.88
C PHE A 77 -25.80 6.67 18.38
N ASN A 78 -26.00 7.83 17.76
CA ASN A 78 -27.10 8.73 18.09
C ASN A 78 -28.46 8.17 17.63
N ASP A 79 -28.52 7.61 16.42
CA ASP A 79 -29.76 7.04 15.88
C ASP A 79 -30.22 5.82 16.72
N GLU A 80 -29.30 4.97 17.20
CA GLU A 80 -29.65 3.81 18.05
C GLU A 80 -29.99 4.16 19.52
N LEU A 81 -29.51 5.29 20.04
CA LEU A 81 -29.80 5.73 21.43
C LEU A 81 -31.06 6.57 21.58
N PHE A 82 -31.53 7.24 20.52
CA PHE A 82 -32.68 8.16 20.59
C PHE A 82 -33.97 7.63 19.93
N ASP A 83 -33.95 6.45 19.31
CA ASP A 83 -35.17 5.75 18.84
C ASP A 83 -35.86 4.91 19.95
N ILE A 84 -35.52 5.14 21.23
CA ILE A 84 -36.14 4.44 22.37
C ILE A 84 -37.33 5.24 22.96
N ASP A 85 -37.58 6.47 22.51
CA ASP A 85 -38.69 7.32 22.99
C ASP A 85 -39.97 7.25 22.11
N HIS A 86 -40.05 6.29 21.18
CA HIS A 86 -41.21 6.11 20.28
C HIS A 86 -41.88 4.72 20.36
N LEU A 87 -41.97 4.12 21.55
CA LEU A 87 -42.87 2.99 21.84
C LEU A 87 -43.78 3.26 23.04
#